data_AF-A0A5S3WD50-F1
#
_entry.id   AF-A0A5S3WD50-F1
#
_cell.length_a   1.000
_cell.length_b   1.000
_cell.length_c   1.000
_cell.angle_alpha   90.00
_cell.angle_beta   90.00
_cell.angle_gamma   90.00
#
_symmetry.space_group_name_H-M   'P 1'
#
loop_
_entity.id
_entity.type
_entity.pdbx_description
1 polymer ?
#
loop_
_entity_poly.entity_id
_entity_poly.type
_entity_poly.pdbx_seq_one_letter_code
_entity_poly.pdbx_strand_id
1 'polypeptide(L)'
;MSKLKGRTLRADEADELLKNWAIPDVAPDESSFGNRSTAYGTPLSELYKKELEEEMPADEPQEPELPSLTMVELERIRQDAYEEGLKQGHEQGYIDGFEKGVGEGKEAGYKEGVELGKTQGHEEVKPLVEEQLTSLKSILESLTTPLNKVDEQAEKQLVQLASMLAEAVIYQEVKTSPDVILHTLKQSIDSLNAEQEKVRIHLHPDDLALIKESYGEQTIADNNWQLVAEPTLERGGCEVKTAQSSLDMTLKTRVKETLDSFLHNSGI
;
A
#
# COMPACT_ATOMS: atom_id res chain seq x y z
N MET A 1 -45.39 -29.33 -59.64
CA MET A 1 -44.48 -28.94 -58.54
C MET A 1 -44.83 -27.53 -58.08
N SER A 2 -45.64 -27.40 -57.02
CA SER A 2 -45.86 -26.12 -56.35
C SER A 2 -45.14 -26.17 -55.01
N LYS A 3 -44.11 -25.33 -54.82
CA LYS A 3 -43.32 -25.29 -53.58
C LYS A 3 -44.16 -24.63 -52.48
N LEU A 4 -44.84 -25.44 -51.66
CA LEU A 4 -45.47 -24.99 -50.43
C LEU A 4 -44.37 -24.65 -49.41
N LYS A 5 -44.13 -23.35 -49.21
CA LYS A 5 -43.21 -22.86 -48.18
C LYS A 5 -43.98 -22.82 -46.86
N GLY A 6 -43.66 -23.72 -45.93
CA GLY A 6 -44.32 -23.80 -44.63
C GLY A 6 -44.20 -22.49 -43.85
N ARG A 7 -45.35 -21.98 -43.35
CA ARG A 7 -45.43 -20.82 -42.47
C ARG A 7 -45.42 -21.34 -41.02
N THR A 8 -44.60 -20.76 -40.16
CA THR A 8 -44.55 -21.11 -38.72
C THR A 8 -45.78 -20.55 -38.02
N LEU A 9 -46.58 -21.40 -37.38
CA LEU A 9 -47.77 -21.03 -36.61
C LEU A 9 -47.40 -20.75 -35.15
N ARG A 10 -47.99 -19.71 -34.55
CA ARG A 10 -47.92 -19.46 -33.10
C ARG A 10 -49.05 -20.24 -32.41
N ALA A 11 -48.86 -20.61 -31.14
CA ALA A 11 -49.77 -21.48 -30.38
C ALA A 11 -51.25 -21.04 -30.46
N ASP A 12 -51.53 -19.74 -30.31
CA ASP A 12 -52.90 -19.20 -30.35
C ASP A 12 -53.55 -19.29 -31.75
N GLU A 13 -52.77 -19.19 -32.83
CA GLU A 13 -53.27 -19.35 -34.21
C GLU A 13 -53.55 -20.82 -34.55
N ALA A 14 -52.87 -21.76 -33.89
CA ALA A 14 -53.10 -23.19 -34.06
C ALA A 14 -54.43 -23.64 -33.44
N ASP A 15 -54.79 -23.08 -32.28
CA ASP A 15 -56.02 -23.41 -31.57
C ASP A 15 -57.28 -22.91 -32.30
N GLU A 16 -57.23 -21.76 -32.97
CA GLU A 16 -58.32 -21.30 -33.84
C GLU A 16 -58.46 -22.15 -35.11
N LEU A 17 -57.35 -22.57 -35.72
CA LEU A 17 -57.37 -23.46 -36.88
C LEU A 17 -57.97 -24.82 -36.53
N LEU A 18 -57.66 -25.38 -35.36
CA LEU A 18 -58.21 -26.65 -34.89
C LEU A 18 -59.71 -26.56 -34.62
N LYS A 19 -60.22 -25.44 -34.07
CA LYS A 19 -61.65 -25.24 -33.83
C LYS A 19 -62.48 -25.18 -35.12
N ASN A 20 -61.89 -24.65 -36.19
CA ASN A 20 -62.57 -24.45 -37.47
C ASN A 20 -62.15 -25.48 -38.54
N TRP A 21 -61.41 -26.51 -38.15
CA TRP A 21 -60.99 -27.56 -39.07
C TRP A 21 -62.19 -28.46 -39.38
N ALA A 22 -62.81 -28.24 -40.55
CA ALA A 22 -63.79 -29.17 -41.08
C ALA A 22 -63.08 -30.51 -41.36
N ILE A 23 -63.49 -31.57 -40.65
CA ILE A 23 -62.96 -32.92 -40.84
C ILE A 23 -63.06 -33.25 -42.33
N PRO A 24 -61.95 -33.55 -43.02
CA PRO A 24 -62.00 -33.96 -44.42
C PRO A 24 -62.87 -35.21 -44.55
N ASP A 25 -63.73 -35.28 -45.56
CA ASP A 25 -64.47 -36.50 -45.85
C ASP A 25 -63.48 -37.57 -46.31
N VAL A 26 -63.18 -38.52 -45.41
CA VAL A 26 -62.25 -39.65 -45.66
C VAL A 26 -63.03 -40.88 -46.15
N ALA A 27 -64.29 -40.72 -46.54
CA ALA A 27 -65.04 -41.82 -47.14
C ALA A 27 -64.31 -42.31 -48.41
N PRO A 28 -64.01 -43.62 -48.50
CA PRO A 28 -63.28 -44.17 -49.63
C PRO A 28 -64.11 -44.03 -50.91
N ASP A 29 -63.59 -43.30 -51.90
CA ASP A 29 -64.20 -43.19 -53.23
C ASP A 29 -63.99 -44.49 -54.01
N GLU A 30 -64.98 -45.39 -53.94
CA GLU A 30 -64.94 -46.72 -54.58
C GLU A 30 -64.75 -46.66 -56.11
N SER A 31 -65.01 -45.51 -56.74
CA SER A 31 -64.89 -45.33 -58.20
C SER A 31 -63.43 -45.30 -58.70
N SER A 32 -62.46 -45.01 -57.81
CA SER A 32 -61.03 -44.93 -58.12
C SER A 32 -60.38 -46.30 -58.42
N PHE A 33 -61.01 -47.39 -57.99
CA PHE A 33 -60.39 -48.73 -57.96
C PHE A 33 -60.82 -49.67 -59.10
N GLY A 34 -61.76 -49.27 -59.95
CA GLY A 34 -62.47 -50.14 -60.91
C GLY A 34 -61.64 -50.81 -62.01
N ASN A 35 -60.35 -50.46 -62.18
CA ASN A 35 -59.49 -51.01 -63.24
C ASN A 35 -58.11 -51.49 -62.74
N ARG A 36 -57.94 -51.67 -61.43
CA ARG A 36 -56.67 -52.15 -60.84
C ARG A 36 -56.87 -53.52 -60.22
N SER A 37 -56.05 -54.49 -60.61
CA SER A 37 -55.99 -55.81 -60.00
C SER A 37 -54.64 -56.03 -59.31
N THR A 38 -54.64 -56.86 -58.26
CA THR A 38 -53.41 -57.30 -57.62
C THR A 38 -52.69 -58.37 -58.45
N ALA A 39 -51.45 -58.70 -58.08
CA ALA A 39 -50.64 -59.72 -58.76
C ALA A 39 -51.31 -61.12 -58.81
N TYR A 40 -52.33 -61.37 -57.98
CA TYR A 40 -53.11 -62.61 -57.94
C TYR A 40 -54.45 -62.52 -58.69
N GLY A 41 -54.73 -61.42 -59.40
CA GLY A 41 -55.90 -61.28 -60.27
C GLY A 41 -57.19 -60.83 -59.58
N THR A 42 -57.17 -60.56 -58.27
CA THR A 42 -58.32 -60.00 -57.54
C THR A 42 -58.46 -58.50 -57.80
N PRO A 43 -59.66 -57.99 -58.10
CA PRO A 43 -59.90 -56.55 -58.26
C PRO A 43 -59.66 -55.82 -56.94
N LEU A 44 -58.94 -54.70 -56.99
CA LEU A 44 -58.49 -53.95 -55.82
C LEU A 44 -59.67 -53.39 -54.99
N SER A 45 -60.83 -53.17 -55.61
CA SER A 45 -62.08 -52.79 -54.93
C SER A 45 -62.56 -53.86 -53.96
N GLU A 46 -62.32 -55.14 -54.24
CA GLU A 46 -62.80 -56.26 -53.43
C GLU A 46 -61.90 -56.50 -52.20
N LEU A 47 -60.60 -56.16 -52.30
CA LEU A 47 -59.69 -56.15 -51.14
C LEU A 47 -60.02 -55.00 -50.18
N TYR A 48 -60.25 -53.79 -50.71
CA TYR A 48 -60.65 -52.66 -49.87
C TYR A 48 -62.01 -52.90 -49.21
N LYS A 49 -62.96 -53.52 -49.93
CA LYS A 49 -64.26 -53.89 -49.37
C LYS A 49 -64.14 -54.96 -48.30
N LYS A 50 -63.21 -55.90 -48.43
CA LYS A 50 -62.92 -56.90 -47.41
C LYS A 50 -62.28 -56.29 -46.17
N GLU A 51 -61.37 -55.33 -46.32
CA GLU A 51 -60.81 -54.58 -45.18
C GLU A 51 -61.89 -53.73 -44.47
N LEU A 52 -62.87 -53.19 -45.20
CA LEU A 52 -64.04 -52.50 -44.63
C LEU A 52 -65.09 -53.42 -44.00
N GLU A 53 -65.29 -54.64 -44.52
CA GLU A 53 -66.13 -55.66 -43.88
C GLU A 53 -65.44 -56.31 -42.66
N GLU A 54 -64.11 -56.29 -42.61
CA GLU A 54 -63.34 -56.65 -41.41
C GLU A 54 -63.32 -55.51 -40.36
N GLU A 55 -63.62 -54.27 -40.75
CA GLU A 55 -63.82 -53.10 -39.87
C GLU A 55 -65.33 -52.75 -39.71
N MET A 56 -66.10 -53.62 -39.04
CA MET A 56 -67.13 -53.33 -38.00
C MET A 56 -68.34 -54.30 -38.03
N PRO A 57 -68.83 -54.82 -36.89
CA PRO A 57 -68.37 -54.57 -35.53
C PRO A 57 -67.31 -55.62 -35.15
N ALA A 58 -66.07 -55.17 -34.92
CA ALA A 58 -65.37 -55.76 -33.80
C ALA A 58 -66.32 -55.58 -32.61
N ASP A 59 -66.66 -56.67 -31.92
CA ASP A 59 -67.31 -56.61 -30.61
C ASP A 59 -66.78 -55.36 -29.92
N GLU A 60 -67.67 -54.41 -29.57
CA GLU A 60 -67.31 -53.44 -28.53
C GLU A 60 -66.64 -54.30 -27.47
N PRO A 61 -65.33 -54.12 -27.16
CA PRO A 61 -64.76 -54.86 -26.06
C PRO A 61 -65.70 -54.54 -24.92
N GLN A 62 -66.47 -55.53 -24.47
CA GLN A 62 -67.39 -55.37 -23.35
C GLN A 62 -66.55 -54.64 -22.33
N GLU A 63 -66.86 -53.37 -22.08
CA GLU A 63 -66.20 -52.63 -21.02
C GLU A 63 -66.36 -53.57 -19.83
N PRO A 64 -65.26 -54.15 -19.31
CA PRO A 64 -65.38 -55.20 -18.32
C PRO A 64 -66.29 -54.62 -17.25
N GLU A 65 -67.46 -55.23 -17.04
CA GLU A 65 -68.41 -54.76 -16.03
C GLU A 65 -67.61 -54.67 -14.75
N LEU A 66 -67.23 -53.44 -14.37
CA LEU A 66 -66.39 -53.25 -13.20
C LEU A 66 -67.22 -53.84 -12.07
N PRO A 67 -66.73 -54.89 -11.38
CA PRO A 67 -67.49 -55.47 -10.28
C PRO A 67 -67.85 -54.33 -9.35
N SER A 68 -69.14 -54.17 -9.06
CA SER A 68 -69.60 -53.15 -8.13
C SER A 68 -69.03 -53.52 -6.77
N LEU A 69 -67.92 -52.86 -6.42
CA LEU A 69 -67.19 -53.08 -5.19
C LEU A 69 -68.18 -53.06 -4.03
N THR A 70 -68.19 -54.13 -3.24
CA THR A 70 -69.04 -54.22 -2.07
C THR A 70 -68.64 -53.09 -1.11
N MET A 71 -69.58 -52.47 -0.38
CA MET A 71 -69.30 -51.30 0.49
C MET A 71 -68.07 -51.52 1.43
N VAL A 72 -67.87 -52.76 1.88
CA VAL A 72 -66.73 -53.18 2.71
C VAL A 72 -65.39 -53.18 1.96
N GLU A 73 -65.37 -53.55 0.67
CA GLU A 73 -64.16 -53.55 -0.15
C GLU A 73 -63.72 -52.13 -0.50
N LEU A 74 -64.67 -51.22 -0.70
CA LEU A 74 -64.40 -49.81 -0.95
C LEU A 74 -63.79 -49.11 0.27
N GLU A 75 -64.24 -49.47 1.49
CA GLU A 75 -63.65 -48.97 2.73
C GLU A 75 -62.23 -49.48 2.95
N ARG A 76 -61.95 -50.75 2.64
CA ARG A 76 -60.60 -51.33 2.73
C ARG A 76 -59.63 -50.63 1.78
N ILE A 77 -60.03 -50.43 0.52
CA ILE A 77 -59.21 -49.72 -0.48
C ILE A 77 -58.92 -48.28 -0.03
N ARG A 78 -59.88 -47.59 0.63
CA ARG A 78 -59.65 -46.24 1.18
C ARG A 78 -58.66 -46.23 2.33
N GLN A 79 -58.73 -47.20 3.23
CA GLN A 79 -57.77 -47.31 4.34
C GLN A 79 -56.36 -47.63 3.82
N ASP A 80 -56.24 -48.61 2.91
CA ASP A 80 -54.97 -48.99 2.30
C ASP A 80 -54.34 -47.79 1.56
N ALA A 81 -55.12 -47.06 0.76
CA ALA A 81 -54.65 -45.87 0.06
C ALA A 81 -54.26 -44.72 1.01
N TYR A 82 -54.95 -44.57 2.15
CA TYR A 82 -54.61 -43.57 3.16
C TYR A 82 -53.30 -43.90 3.87
N GLU A 83 -53.11 -45.16 4.28
CA GLU A 83 -51.86 -45.61 4.91
C GLU A 83 -50.67 -45.54 3.95
N GLU A 84 -50.89 -45.92 2.69
CA GLU A 84 -49.88 -45.84 1.63
C GLU A 84 -49.51 -44.38 1.33
N GLY A 85 -50.49 -43.48 1.20
CA GLY A 85 -50.24 -42.05 1.03
C GLY A 85 -49.52 -41.41 2.21
N LEU A 86 -49.81 -41.84 3.45
CA LEU A 86 -49.14 -41.35 4.65
C LEU A 86 -47.69 -41.83 4.72
N LYS A 87 -47.42 -43.11 4.41
CA LYS A 87 -46.06 -43.66 4.33
C LYS A 87 -45.25 -42.98 3.22
N GLN A 88 -45.81 -42.85 2.02
CA GLN A 88 -45.15 -42.21 0.89
C GLN A 88 -44.85 -40.73 1.18
N GLY A 89 -45.81 -39.98 1.74
CA GLY A 89 -45.60 -38.59 2.12
C GLY A 89 -44.56 -38.40 3.23
N HIS A 90 -44.52 -39.32 4.20
CA HIS A 90 -43.50 -39.31 5.24
C HIS A 90 -42.10 -39.62 4.70
N GLU A 91 -41.96 -40.64 3.83
CA GLU A 91 -40.69 -40.98 3.19
C GLU A 91 -40.19 -39.86 2.28
N GLN A 92 -41.06 -39.28 1.44
CA GLN A 92 -40.72 -38.16 0.57
C GLN A 92 -40.33 -36.92 1.38
N GLY A 93 -41.12 -36.55 2.39
CA GLY A 93 -40.81 -35.41 3.26
C GLY A 93 -39.50 -35.60 4.04
N TYR A 94 -39.18 -36.84 4.44
CA TYR A 94 -37.93 -37.17 5.10
C TYR A 94 -36.73 -37.03 4.15
N ILE A 95 -36.83 -37.56 2.93
CA ILE A 95 -35.79 -37.46 1.90
C ILE A 95 -35.56 -35.99 1.52
N ASP A 96 -36.63 -35.26 1.20
CA ASP A 96 -36.57 -33.85 0.82
C ASP A 96 -36.00 -32.96 1.95
N GLY A 97 -36.41 -33.21 3.19
CA GLY A 97 -35.90 -32.49 4.36
C GLY A 97 -34.44 -32.78 4.64
N PHE A 98 -34.02 -34.04 4.48
CA PHE A 98 -32.63 -34.44 4.64
C PHE A 98 -31.73 -33.85 3.55
N GLU A 99 -32.14 -33.92 2.28
CA GLU A 99 -31.39 -33.33 1.16
C GLU A 99 -31.24 -31.81 1.31
N LYS A 100 -32.33 -31.11 1.67
CA LYS A 100 -32.29 -29.66 1.94
C LYS A 100 -31.39 -29.33 3.12
N GLY A 101 -31.53 -30.04 4.25
CA GLY A 101 -30.70 -29.80 5.44
C GLY A 101 -29.22 -30.06 5.19
N VAL A 102 -28.87 -31.08 4.40
CA VAL A 102 -27.48 -31.35 4.00
C VAL A 102 -26.95 -30.27 3.06
N GLY A 103 -27.77 -29.80 2.10
CA GLY A 103 -27.39 -28.71 1.20
C GLY A 103 -27.13 -27.40 1.95
N GLU A 104 -28.10 -26.97 2.76
CA GLU A 104 -28.01 -25.76 3.57
C GLU A 104 -26.87 -25.83 4.58
N GLY A 105 -26.69 -26.98 5.26
CA GLY A 105 -25.59 -27.19 6.20
C GLY A 105 -24.21 -27.14 5.55
N LYS A 106 -24.05 -27.70 4.34
CA LYS A 106 -22.80 -27.60 3.58
C LYS A 106 -22.52 -26.17 3.15
N GLU A 107 -23.51 -25.45 2.64
CA GLU A 107 -23.34 -24.06 2.24
C GLU A 107 -23.02 -23.14 3.42
N ALA A 108 -23.71 -23.30 4.54
CA ALA A 108 -23.47 -22.55 5.76
C ALA A 108 -22.07 -22.83 6.32
N GLY A 109 -21.70 -24.10 6.47
CA GLY A 109 -20.37 -24.49 6.96
C GLY A 109 -19.24 -24.07 6.03
N TYR A 110 -19.46 -24.07 4.71
CA TYR A 110 -18.48 -23.56 3.75
C TYR A 110 -18.28 -22.05 3.90
N LYS A 111 -19.37 -21.27 3.99
CA LYS A 111 -19.29 -19.81 4.19
C LYS A 111 -18.58 -19.47 5.50
N GLU A 112 -18.98 -20.10 6.60
CA GLU A 112 -18.37 -19.90 7.92
C GLU A 112 -16.90 -20.31 7.94
N GLY A 113 -16.55 -21.46 7.35
CA GLY A 113 -15.16 -21.93 7.27
C GLY A 113 -14.27 -21.01 6.44
N VAL A 114 -14.78 -20.42 5.35
CA VAL A 114 -14.05 -19.44 4.54
C VAL A 114 -13.83 -18.14 5.32
N GLU A 115 -14.83 -17.64 6.03
CA GLU A 115 -14.70 -16.43 6.85
C GLU A 115 -13.72 -16.63 8.00
N LEU A 116 -13.84 -17.74 8.74
CA LEU A 116 -12.92 -18.09 9.83
C LEU A 116 -11.49 -18.33 9.33
N GLY A 117 -11.31 -19.04 8.22
CA GLY A 117 -9.99 -19.25 7.64
C GLY A 117 -9.33 -17.94 7.19
N LYS A 118 -10.13 -17.00 6.68
CA LYS A 118 -9.65 -15.68 6.29
C LYS A 118 -9.24 -14.85 7.50
N THR A 119 -10.03 -14.81 8.56
CA THR A 119 -9.69 -14.04 9.77
C THR A 119 -8.45 -14.62 10.47
N GLN A 120 -8.40 -15.94 10.65
CA GLN A 120 -7.24 -16.63 11.23
C GLN A 120 -5.97 -16.41 10.41
N GLY A 121 -6.04 -16.59 9.08
CA GLY A 121 -4.91 -16.33 8.20
C GLY A 121 -4.42 -14.89 8.26
N HIS A 122 -5.32 -13.91 8.39
CA HIS A 122 -4.93 -12.51 8.58
C HIS A 122 -4.28 -12.27 9.94
N GLU A 123 -4.79 -12.86 11.02
CA GLU A 123 -4.24 -12.71 12.36
C GLU A 123 -2.87 -13.37 12.52
N GLU A 124 -2.66 -14.53 11.88
CA GLU A 124 -1.38 -15.25 11.89
C GLU A 124 -0.31 -14.54 11.06
N VAL A 125 -0.68 -13.96 9.91
CA VAL A 125 0.28 -13.31 9.00
C VAL A 125 0.67 -11.90 9.47
N LYS A 126 -0.23 -11.18 10.14
CA LYS A 126 0.03 -9.82 10.68
C LYS A 126 1.35 -9.70 11.45
N PRO A 127 1.62 -10.50 12.51
CA PRO A 127 2.85 -10.35 13.30
C PRO A 127 4.10 -10.65 12.47
N LEU A 128 4.02 -11.61 11.54
CA LEU A 128 5.15 -11.96 10.67
C LEU A 128 5.46 -10.80 9.70
N VAL A 129 4.44 -10.18 9.12
CA VAL A 129 4.60 -8.99 8.27
C VAL A 129 5.13 -7.81 9.08
N GLU A 130 4.65 -7.59 10.30
CA GLU A 130 5.15 -6.54 11.19
C GLU A 130 6.61 -6.75 11.58
N GLU A 131 7.04 -7.99 11.82
CA GLU A 131 8.45 -8.34 12.06
C GLU A 131 9.31 -8.03 10.82
N GLN A 132 8.86 -8.43 9.63
CA GLN A 132 9.58 -8.13 8.38
C GLN A 132 9.66 -6.63 8.11
N LEU A 133 8.58 -5.88 8.36
CA LEU A 133 8.54 -4.43 8.22
C LEU A 133 9.43 -3.72 9.23
N THR A 134 9.49 -4.19 10.48
CA THR A 134 10.37 -3.62 11.49
C THR A 134 11.84 -3.91 11.17
N SER A 135 12.16 -5.11 10.69
CA SER A 135 13.50 -5.44 10.17
C SER A 135 13.88 -4.51 9.02
N LEU A 136 13.00 -4.36 8.01
CA LEU A 136 13.26 -3.46 6.88
C LEU A 136 13.43 -2.00 7.31
N LYS A 137 12.59 -1.51 8.22
CA LYS A 137 12.72 -0.16 8.79
C LYS A 137 14.06 0.04 9.48
N SER A 138 14.50 -0.92 10.30
CA SER A 138 15.80 -0.82 10.97
C SER A 138 16.98 -0.80 9.99
N ILE A 139 16.90 -1.56 8.90
CA ILE A 139 17.90 -1.51 7.81
C ILE A 139 17.88 -0.13 7.14
N LEU A 140 16.70 0.42 6.82
CA LEU A 140 16.58 1.75 6.23
C LEU A 140 17.14 2.85 7.17
N GLU A 141 16.82 2.78 8.46
CA GLU A 141 17.36 3.70 9.47
C GLU A 141 18.88 3.57 9.63
N SER A 142 19.41 2.35 9.50
CA SER A 142 20.86 2.10 9.54
C SER A 142 21.59 2.71 8.34
N LEU A 143 20.89 2.97 7.23
CA LEU A 143 21.44 3.63 6.05
C LEU A 143 21.32 5.16 6.12
N THR A 144 20.27 5.71 6.73
CA THR A 144 20.08 7.17 6.83
C THR A 144 20.90 7.80 7.95
N THR A 145 21.03 7.13 9.09
CA THR A 145 21.82 7.61 10.24
C THR A 145 23.27 7.97 9.89
N PRO A 146 24.05 7.15 9.16
CA PRO A 146 25.42 7.50 8.81
C PRO A 146 25.51 8.68 7.84
N LEU A 147 24.53 8.88 6.96
CA LEU A 147 24.51 10.04 6.05
C LEU A 147 24.41 11.34 6.84
N ASN A 148 23.47 11.44 7.79
CA ASN A 148 23.34 12.61 8.64
C ASN A 148 24.63 12.88 9.45
N LYS A 149 25.30 11.83 9.93
CA LYS A 149 26.59 11.98 10.63
C LYS A 149 27.71 12.50 9.72
N VAL A 150 27.72 12.09 8.46
CA VAL A 150 28.68 12.62 7.48
C VAL A 150 28.42 14.09 7.23
N ASP A 151 27.16 14.50 7.13
CA ASP A 151 26.80 15.91 6.95
C ASP A 151 27.24 16.78 8.16
N GLU A 152 26.94 16.34 9.39
CA GLU A 152 27.41 17.03 10.61
C GLU A 152 28.94 17.09 10.71
N GLN A 153 29.63 16.02 10.30
CA GLN A 153 31.09 15.99 10.29
C GLN A 153 31.66 16.91 9.23
N ALA A 154 31.07 16.94 8.03
CA ALA A 154 31.47 17.81 6.95
C ALA A 154 31.30 19.28 7.34
N GLU A 155 30.19 19.65 7.99
CA GLU A 155 29.96 20.99 8.51
C GLU A 155 31.06 21.41 9.50
N LYS A 156 31.36 20.56 10.49
CA LYS A 156 32.43 20.82 11.47
C LYS A 156 33.80 20.94 10.81
N GLN A 157 34.10 20.09 9.82
CA GLN A 157 35.36 20.13 9.09
C GLN A 157 35.49 21.39 8.23
N LEU A 158 34.40 21.86 7.61
CA LEU A 158 34.40 23.09 6.82
C LEU A 158 34.65 24.30 7.70
N VAL A 159 34.01 24.37 8.87
CA VAL A 159 34.24 25.43 9.86
C VAL A 159 35.69 25.40 10.35
N GLN A 160 36.20 24.21 10.71
CA GLN A 160 37.58 24.06 11.14
C GLN A 160 38.57 24.51 10.06
N LEU A 161 38.34 24.15 8.80
CA LEU A 161 39.20 24.54 7.68
C LEU A 161 39.15 26.07 7.43
N ALA A 162 37.95 26.67 7.51
CA ALA A 162 37.80 28.12 7.40
C ALA A 162 38.54 28.86 8.54
N SER A 163 38.41 28.38 9.78
CA SER A 163 39.13 28.93 10.94
C SER A 163 40.65 28.80 10.79
N MET A 164 41.15 27.65 10.34
CA MET A 164 42.58 27.46 10.07
C MET A 164 43.10 28.38 8.97
N LEU A 165 42.32 28.59 7.91
CA LEU A 165 42.68 29.50 6.83
C LEU A 165 42.69 30.95 7.33
N ALA A 166 41.68 31.36 8.10
CA ALA A 166 41.63 32.68 8.71
C ALA A 166 42.83 32.92 9.65
N GLU A 167 43.15 31.95 10.51
CA GLU A 167 44.35 31.99 11.36
C GLU A 167 45.61 32.18 10.51
N ALA A 168 45.81 31.35 9.47
CA ALA A 168 46.99 31.43 8.62
C ALA A 168 47.13 32.79 7.92
N VAL A 169 46.02 33.36 7.44
CA VAL A 169 46.01 34.69 6.81
C VAL A 169 46.34 35.78 7.82
N ILE A 170 45.73 35.76 9.02
CA ILE A 170 46.02 36.72 10.08
C ILE A 170 47.49 36.64 10.49
N TYR A 171 48.03 35.43 10.67
CA TYR A 171 49.44 35.23 11.01
C TYR A 171 50.39 35.77 9.93
N GLN A 172 50.01 35.66 8.66
CA GLN A 172 50.80 36.22 7.57
C GLN A 172 50.73 37.76 7.56
N GLU A 173 49.53 38.32 7.71
CA GLU A 173 49.31 39.77 7.75
C GLU A 173 50.05 40.44 8.91
N VAL A 174 50.08 39.82 10.09
CA VAL A 174 50.79 40.40 11.24
C VAL A 174 52.31 40.38 11.04
N LYS A 175 52.85 39.43 10.28
CA LYS A 175 54.28 39.43 9.92
C LYS A 175 54.63 40.55 8.95
N THR A 176 53.71 40.92 8.06
CA THR A 176 53.92 41.94 7.02
C THR A 176 53.56 43.35 7.49
N SER A 177 52.64 43.48 8.44
CA SER A 177 52.06 44.76 8.88
C SER A 177 52.49 45.11 10.31
N PRO A 178 53.55 45.93 10.50
CA PRO A 178 54.04 46.30 11.83
C PRO A 178 53.08 47.19 12.62
N ASP A 179 52.08 47.81 12.00
CA ASP A 179 51.12 48.69 12.69
C ASP A 179 50.21 47.94 13.67
N VAL A 180 50.06 46.62 13.51
CA VAL A 180 49.17 45.79 14.35
C VAL A 180 49.59 45.83 15.81
N ILE A 181 50.89 45.84 16.12
CA ILE A 181 51.35 45.87 17.51
C ILE A 181 51.00 47.20 18.20
N LEU A 182 51.06 48.32 17.47
CA LEU A 182 50.76 49.64 18.03
C LEU A 182 49.28 49.74 18.44
N HIS A 183 48.39 49.25 17.58
CA HIS A 183 46.96 49.16 17.90
C HIS A 183 46.71 48.22 19.09
N THR A 184 47.41 47.08 19.11
CA THR A 184 47.26 46.06 20.16
C THR A 184 47.69 46.62 21.52
N LEU A 185 48.83 47.30 21.57
CA LEU A 185 49.36 47.93 22.77
C LEU A 185 48.42 49.03 23.28
N LYS A 186 47.90 49.88 22.40
CA LYS A 186 46.90 50.90 22.76
C LYS A 186 45.65 50.26 23.39
N GLN A 187 45.10 49.24 22.75
CA GLN A 187 43.93 48.52 23.27
C GLN A 187 44.20 47.86 24.63
N SER A 188 45.38 47.27 24.83
CA SER A 188 45.78 46.69 26.11
C SER A 188 45.86 47.75 27.22
N ILE A 189 46.41 48.93 26.93
CA ILE A 189 46.51 50.02 27.91
C ILE A 189 45.13 50.59 28.25
N ASP A 190 44.30 50.84 27.23
CA ASP A 190 42.92 51.33 27.41
C ASP A 190 42.09 50.36 28.26
N SER A 191 42.31 49.05 28.11
CA SER A 191 41.61 48.02 28.89
C SER A 191 42.05 47.95 30.36
N LEU A 192 43.28 48.37 30.66
CA LEU A 192 43.84 48.29 32.01
C LEU A 192 43.51 49.50 32.88
N ASN A 193 43.05 50.63 32.32
CA ASN A 193 42.81 51.89 33.04
C ASN A 193 43.96 52.27 34.01
N ALA A 194 45.21 52.00 33.59
CA ALA A 194 46.38 52.10 34.45
C ALA A 194 47.01 53.50 34.34
N GLU A 195 46.36 54.52 34.89
CA GLU A 195 46.89 55.89 34.81
C GLU A 195 48.15 56.12 35.68
N GLN A 196 48.52 55.23 36.61
CA GLN A 196 49.60 55.51 37.58
C GLN A 196 50.45 54.31 38.08
N GLU A 197 50.29 53.10 37.55
CA GLU A 197 51.08 51.93 37.99
C GLU A 197 52.22 51.57 37.04
N LYS A 198 53.27 50.92 37.56
CA LYS A 198 54.35 50.37 36.74
C LYS A 198 53.82 49.20 35.90
N VAL A 199 53.83 49.37 34.58
CA VAL A 199 53.37 48.35 33.63
C VAL A 199 54.58 47.65 33.01
N ARG A 200 54.65 46.33 33.13
CA ARG A 200 55.64 45.50 32.42
C ARG A 200 55.01 44.94 31.16
N ILE A 201 55.62 45.23 30.02
CA ILE A 201 55.11 44.80 28.71
C ILE A 201 56.14 43.86 28.11
N HIS A 202 55.75 42.61 27.92
CA HIS A 202 56.55 41.57 27.29
C HIS A 202 56.23 41.50 25.80
N LEU A 203 57.26 41.57 24.96
CA LEU A 203 57.16 41.74 23.50
C LEU A 203 58.21 40.91 22.76
N HIS A 204 57.97 40.61 21.50
CA HIS A 204 59.04 40.18 20.60
C HIS A 204 60.10 41.30 20.41
N PRO A 205 61.41 41.01 20.33
CA PRO A 205 62.46 42.01 20.17
C PRO A 205 62.30 42.95 18.97
N ASP A 206 61.82 42.44 17.82
CA ASP A 206 61.57 43.27 16.64
C ASP A 206 60.46 44.30 16.86
N ASP A 207 59.43 43.93 17.61
CA ASP A 207 58.31 44.81 17.90
C ASP A 207 58.65 45.83 19.00
N LEU A 208 59.56 45.46 19.91
CA LEU A 208 60.12 46.37 20.90
C LEU A 208 60.90 47.52 20.22
N ALA A 209 61.64 47.23 19.15
CA ALA A 209 62.33 48.25 18.37
C ALA A 209 61.33 49.22 17.70
N LEU A 210 60.27 48.69 17.10
CA LEU A 210 59.19 49.47 16.47
C LEU A 210 58.47 50.39 17.47
N ILE A 211 58.14 49.88 18.66
CA ILE A 211 57.45 50.66 19.71
C ILE A 211 58.34 51.81 20.21
N LYS A 212 59.65 51.59 20.36
CA LYS A 212 60.59 52.65 20.74
C LYS A 212 60.70 53.74 19.68
N GLU A 213 60.68 53.36 18.40
CA GLU A 213 60.70 54.29 17.29
C GLU A 213 59.40 55.11 17.20
N SER A 214 58.24 54.48 17.41
CA SER A 214 56.93 55.12 17.23
C SER A 214 56.47 55.98 18.40
N TYR A 215 56.63 55.51 19.65
CA TYR A 215 56.17 56.22 20.85
C TYR A 215 57.24 57.14 21.45
N GLY A 216 58.52 56.91 21.10
CA GLY A 216 59.65 57.65 21.67
C GLY A 216 59.91 57.32 23.14
N GLU A 217 61.17 57.48 23.57
CA GLU A 217 61.58 57.13 24.94
C GLU A 217 60.92 58.01 26.02
N GLN A 218 60.47 59.22 25.66
CA GLN A 218 59.85 60.16 26.59
C GLN A 218 58.47 59.70 27.05
N THR A 219 57.61 59.27 26.12
CA THR A 219 56.25 58.80 26.46
C THR A 219 56.26 57.48 27.23
N ILE A 220 57.26 56.63 26.97
CA ILE A 220 57.48 55.38 27.73
C ILE A 220 57.88 55.69 29.18
N ALA A 221 58.72 56.72 29.39
CA ALA A 221 59.15 57.16 30.71
C ALA A 221 58.00 57.84 31.48
N ASP A 222 57.23 58.70 30.82
CA ASP A 222 56.09 59.41 31.43
C ASP A 222 55.00 58.44 31.91
N ASN A 223 54.78 57.34 31.17
CA ASN A 223 53.77 56.33 31.49
C ASN A 223 54.31 55.17 32.37
N ASN A 224 55.56 55.24 32.85
CA ASN A 224 56.20 54.17 33.65
C ASN A 224 56.16 52.76 33.00
N TRP A 225 56.30 52.67 31.68
CA TRP A 225 56.30 51.39 30.97
C TRP A 225 57.69 50.75 30.95
N GLN A 226 57.76 49.48 31.38
CA GLN A 226 58.96 48.67 31.33
C GLN A 226 58.82 47.63 30.22
N LEU A 227 59.44 47.88 29.07
CA LEU A 227 59.45 46.97 27.93
C LEU A 227 60.49 45.86 28.16
N VAL A 228 60.05 44.60 28.07
CA VAL A 228 60.88 43.40 28.24
C VAL A 228 60.87 42.61 26.93
N ALA A 229 62.05 42.33 26.39
CA ALA A 229 62.18 41.50 25.20
C ALA A 229 62.03 40.01 25.56
N GLU A 230 61.10 39.33 24.91
CA GLU A 230 60.83 37.91 25.10
C GLU A 230 60.74 37.20 23.74
N PRO A 231 61.82 36.54 23.28
CA PRO A 231 61.88 35.91 21.94
C PRO A 231 60.93 34.72 21.75
N THR A 232 60.34 34.20 22.83
CA THR A 232 59.35 33.13 22.78
C THR A 232 57.96 33.61 22.35
N LEU A 233 57.70 34.92 22.40
CA LEU A 233 56.44 35.51 21.94
C LEU A 233 56.45 35.72 20.43
N GLU A 234 55.31 35.45 19.79
CA GLU A 234 55.13 35.73 18.36
C GLU A 234 54.99 37.24 18.12
N ARG A 235 55.45 37.69 16.95
CA ARG A 235 55.32 39.09 16.53
C ARG A 235 53.86 39.53 16.50
N GLY A 236 53.58 40.76 16.89
CA GLY A 236 52.25 41.36 16.98
C GLY A 236 51.39 40.94 18.18
N GLY A 237 51.94 40.11 19.07
CA GLY A 237 51.38 39.83 20.39
C GLY A 237 52.13 40.58 21.50
N CYS A 238 51.43 40.90 22.58
CA CYS A 238 52.05 41.41 23.81
C CYS A 238 51.41 40.80 25.05
N GLU A 239 52.19 40.66 26.12
CA GLU A 239 51.68 40.31 27.43
C GLU A 239 51.94 41.48 28.38
N VAL A 240 50.88 41.98 29.00
CA VAL A 240 50.93 43.18 29.86
C VAL A 240 50.71 42.76 31.30
N LYS A 241 51.73 42.95 32.14
CA LYS A 241 51.73 42.60 33.57
C LYS A 241 51.78 43.87 34.42
N THR A 242 50.81 44.00 35.31
CA THR A 242 50.80 45.01 36.38
C THR A 242 50.89 44.33 37.75
N ALA A 243 50.87 45.11 38.84
CA ALA A 243 50.88 44.55 40.19
C ALA A 243 49.58 43.79 40.52
N GLN A 244 48.47 44.16 39.87
CA GLN A 244 47.13 43.67 40.20
C GLN A 244 46.52 42.79 39.10
N SER A 245 47.00 42.88 37.85
CA SER A 245 46.44 42.15 36.71
C SER A 245 47.53 41.69 35.73
N SER A 246 47.24 40.60 35.02
CA SER A 246 48.01 40.15 33.86
C SER A 246 47.04 40.01 32.69
N LEU A 247 47.30 40.74 31.61
CA LEU A 247 46.52 40.70 30.38
C LEU A 247 47.36 40.02 29.29
N ASP A 248 46.91 38.84 28.87
CA ASP A 248 47.46 38.15 27.72
C ASP A 248 46.78 38.68 26.46
N MET A 249 47.54 39.40 25.62
CA MET A 249 47.11 39.92 24.34
C MET A 249 47.93 39.29 23.20
N THR A 250 48.30 38.02 23.36
CA THR A 250 48.92 37.22 22.30
C THR A 250 47.96 37.03 21.12
N LEU A 251 48.51 36.92 19.90
CA LEU A 251 47.70 36.71 18.69
C LEU A 251 46.82 35.48 18.81
N LYS A 252 47.37 34.37 19.33
CA LYS A 252 46.66 33.11 19.49
C LYS A 252 45.42 33.26 20.38
N THR A 253 45.53 33.97 21.50
CA THR A 253 44.40 34.17 22.43
C THR A 253 43.34 35.06 21.79
N ARG A 254 43.74 36.15 21.13
CA ARG A 254 42.81 37.06 20.45
C ARG A 254 42.06 36.41 19.30
N VAL A 255 42.76 35.69 18.43
CA VAL A 255 42.12 35.02 17.29
C VAL A 255 41.11 33.99 17.79
N LYS A 256 41.46 33.22 18.81
CA LYS A 256 40.52 32.29 19.45
C LYS A 256 39.30 32.99 20.03
N GLU A 257 39.46 34.02 20.85
CA GLU A 257 38.32 34.73 21.44
C GLU A 257 37.39 35.34 20.38
N THR A 258 37.96 35.91 19.32
CA THR A 258 37.16 36.48 18.20
C THR A 258 36.46 35.41 17.37
N LEU A 259 37.13 34.28 17.10
CA LEU A 259 36.51 33.16 16.38
C LEU A 259 35.44 32.48 17.23
N ASP A 260 35.72 32.20 18.50
CA ASP A 260 34.78 31.55 19.42
C ASP A 260 33.51 32.40 19.61
N SER A 261 33.67 33.72 19.78
CA SER A 261 32.52 34.64 19.86
C SER A 261 31.72 34.69 18.55
N PHE A 262 32.40 34.64 17.39
CA PHE A 262 31.73 34.61 16.09
C PHE A 262 30.97 33.30 15.86
N LEU A 263 31.57 32.15 16.20
CA LEU A 263 30.95 30.83 16.09
C LEU A 263 29.71 30.75 16.99
N HIS A 264 29.83 31.18 18.25
CA HIS A 264 28.72 31.20 19.20
C HIS A 264 27.54 32.07 18.72
N ASN A 265 27.83 33.25 18.16
CA ASN A 265 26.80 34.14 17.61
C ASN A 265 26.14 33.59 16.34
N SER A 266 26.86 32.76 15.58
CA SER A 266 26.37 32.16 14.33
C SER A 266 25.53 30.89 14.57
N GLY A 267 25.38 30.45 15.82
CA GLY A 267 24.58 29.28 16.19
C GLY A 267 25.24 27.94 15.85
N ILE A 268 26.57 27.93 15.66
CA ILE A 268 27.40 26.75 15.42
C ILE A 268 28.15 26.38 16.70
#